data_AF-A0A7I9W9V6-F1
#
_entry.id   AF-A0A7I9W9V6-F1
#
_cell.length_a   1.000
_cell.length_b   1.000
_cell.length_c   1.000
_cell.angle_alpha   90.00
_cell.angle_beta   90.00
_cell.angle_gamma   90.00
#
_symmetry.space_group_name_H-M   'P 1'
#
loop_
_entity.id
_entity.type
_entity.pdbx_description
1 polymer ?
#
loop_
_entity_poly.entity_id
_entity_poly.type
_entity_poly.pdbx_seq_one_letter_code
_entity_poly.pdbx_strand_id
1 'polypeptide(L)'
;MARWEAGWDRLGHTPAMPTADELTEAFLWSEYRVVAKTATVSLHANSYQVDPALVGRKVELVFSPFDLETVEVRYHDKSYGKALPHTISHAHPKARPETAEPEPPPTGSTIWR
;
A
#
# COMPACT_ATOMS: atom_id res chain seq x y z
N MET A 1 -30.30 16.09 16.44
CA MET A 1 -30.75 16.49 15.08
C MET A 1 -30.73 18.01 14.95
N ALA A 2 -31.55 18.77 15.69
CA ALA A 2 -31.66 20.24 15.55
C ALA A 2 -30.34 21.06 15.62
N ARG A 3 -29.37 20.65 16.45
CA ARG A 3 -28.07 21.34 16.53
C ARG A 3 -27.18 21.15 15.31
N TRP A 4 -27.34 20.03 14.61
CA TRP A 4 -26.57 19.72 13.40
C TRP A 4 -27.11 20.51 12.21
N GLU A 5 -28.43 20.58 12.08
CA GLU A 5 -29.13 21.34 11.02
C GLU A 5 -28.88 22.86 11.15
N ALA A 6 -29.02 23.42 12.36
CA ALA A 6 -28.76 24.84 12.61
C ALA A 6 -27.31 25.29 12.32
N GLY A 7 -26.37 24.33 12.25
CA GLY A 7 -24.99 24.59 11.82
C GLY A 7 -24.88 24.92 10.34
N TRP A 8 -25.60 24.18 9.49
CA TRP A 8 -25.63 24.40 8.04
C TRP A 8 -26.36 25.69 7.67
N ASP A 9 -27.46 26.00 8.37
CA ASP A 9 -28.19 27.26 8.16
C ASP A 9 -27.31 28.50 8.41
N ARG A 10 -26.42 28.46 9.40
CA ARG A 10 -25.46 29.53 9.67
C ARG A 10 -24.44 29.71 8.53
N LEU A 11 -24.07 28.62 7.86
CA LEU A 11 -23.10 28.60 6.77
C LEU A 11 -23.73 28.94 5.40
N GLY A 12 -25.07 29.03 5.33
CA GLY A 12 -25.80 29.42 4.12
C GLY A 12 -25.76 28.41 2.98
N HIS A 13 -25.28 27.18 3.24
CA HIS A 13 -25.25 26.10 2.27
C HIS A 13 -25.37 24.74 2.96
N THR A 14 -25.97 23.77 2.26
CA THR A 14 -25.94 22.36 2.65
C THR A 14 -24.64 21.73 2.18
N PRO A 15 -24.13 20.69 2.87
CA PRO A 15 -22.95 19.98 2.43
C PRO A 15 -23.22 19.40 1.04
N ALA A 16 -22.33 19.73 0.09
CA ALA A 16 -22.35 19.10 -1.22
C ALA A 16 -21.94 17.62 -1.07
N MET A 17 -22.55 16.76 -1.88
CA MET A 17 -22.08 15.38 -1.97
C MET A 17 -20.72 15.39 -2.67
N PRO A 18 -19.64 14.90 -2.04
CA PRO A 18 -18.36 14.80 -2.70
C PRO A 18 -18.44 13.83 -3.89
N THR A 19 -17.61 14.07 -4.89
CA THR A 19 -17.43 13.16 -6.02
C THR A 19 -16.74 11.87 -5.55
N ALA A 20 -16.84 10.81 -6.37
CA ALA A 20 -16.20 9.54 -6.04
C ALA A 20 -14.67 9.69 -5.88
N ASP A 21 -14.03 10.50 -6.72
CA ASP A 21 -12.58 10.73 -6.67
C ASP A 21 -12.16 11.45 -5.37
N GLU A 22 -12.92 12.45 -4.93
CA GLU A 22 -12.67 13.15 -3.65
C GLU A 22 -12.82 12.21 -2.45
N LEU A 23 -13.79 11.29 -2.49
CA LEU A 23 -13.93 10.25 -1.47
C LEU A 23 -12.75 9.29 -1.51
N THR A 24 -12.31 8.83 -2.69
CA THR A 24 -11.16 7.94 -2.81
C THR A 24 -9.89 8.58 -2.25
N GLU A 25 -9.61 9.84 -2.59
CA GLU A 25 -8.42 10.55 -2.10
C GLU A 25 -8.44 10.72 -0.57
N ALA A 26 -9.61 10.92 0.04
CA ALA A 26 -9.75 11.01 1.50
C ALA A 26 -9.37 9.72 2.26
N PHE A 27 -9.35 8.57 1.58
CA PHE A 27 -8.92 7.29 2.14
C PHE A 27 -7.50 6.89 1.74
N LEU A 28 -6.79 7.69 0.94
CA LEU A 28 -5.39 7.43 0.61
C LEU A 28 -4.50 7.75 1.81
N TRP A 29 -3.49 6.90 2.00
CA TRP A 29 -2.50 7.04 3.05
C TRP A 29 -1.26 7.71 2.47
N SER A 30 -0.62 8.56 3.27
CA SER A 30 0.63 9.23 2.92
C SER A 30 1.75 8.78 3.84
N GLU A 31 2.90 8.38 3.30
CA GLU A 31 4.11 8.16 4.09
C GLU A 31 5.33 8.85 3.46
N TYR A 32 6.15 9.48 4.30
CA TYR A 32 7.36 10.14 3.82
C TYR A 32 8.57 9.21 3.84
N ARG A 33 9.26 9.07 2.72
CA ARG A 33 10.47 8.25 2.57
C ARG A 33 11.58 9.04 1.89
N VAL A 34 12.83 8.72 2.22
CA VAL A 34 14.00 9.27 1.52
C VAL A 34 14.37 8.33 0.38
N VAL A 35 14.53 8.87 -0.81
CA VAL A 35 14.92 8.08 -2.00
C VAL A 35 16.37 7.66 -1.90
N ALA A 36 16.62 6.36 -2.00
CA ALA A 36 17.96 5.80 -1.97
C ALA A 36 18.78 6.18 -3.22
N LYS A 37 20.10 5.98 -3.17
CA LYS A 37 21.01 6.25 -4.31
C LYS A 37 20.67 5.45 -5.57
N THR A 38 19.98 4.33 -5.41
CA THR A 38 19.49 3.45 -6.49
C THR A 38 18.16 3.90 -7.09
N ALA A 39 17.68 5.11 -6.78
CA ALA A 39 16.36 5.61 -7.20
C ALA A 39 15.20 4.71 -6.75
N THR A 40 15.31 4.18 -5.52
CA THR A 40 14.29 3.31 -4.91
C THR A 40 13.82 3.83 -3.56
N VAL A 41 12.60 3.44 -3.18
CA VAL A 41 12.01 3.65 -1.85
C VAL A 41 11.46 2.34 -1.33
N SER A 42 11.52 2.14 -0.02
CA SER A 42 10.90 0.98 0.64
C SER A 42 9.64 1.40 1.39
N LEU A 43 8.57 0.64 1.18
CA LEU A 43 7.23 0.86 1.74
C LEU A 43 6.61 -0.51 2.02
N HIS A 44 6.16 -0.76 3.26
CA HIS A 44 5.51 -2.02 3.65
C HIS A 44 6.24 -3.31 3.19
N ALA A 45 7.55 -3.41 3.43
CA ALA A 45 8.44 -4.51 2.97
C ALA A 45 8.57 -4.66 1.44
N ASN A 46 7.89 -3.83 0.65
CA ASN A 46 8.06 -3.72 -0.78
C ASN A 46 9.10 -2.66 -1.12
N SER A 47 9.69 -2.78 -2.30
CA SER A 47 10.58 -1.77 -2.88
C SER A 47 10.01 -1.27 -4.20
N TYR A 48 10.04 0.03 -4.39
CA TYR A 48 9.54 0.71 -5.58
C TYR A 48 10.65 1.56 -6.18
N GLN A 49 10.71 1.59 -7.50
CA GLN A 49 11.56 2.48 -8.27
C GLN A 49 10.81 3.79 -8.50
N VAL A 50 11.52 4.90 -8.33
CA VAL A 50 10.98 6.27 -8.51
C VAL A 50 11.84 7.02 -9.53
N ASP A 51 11.46 8.26 -9.83
CA ASP A 51 12.27 9.13 -10.69
C ASP A 51 13.68 9.32 -10.10
N PRO A 52 14.75 8.99 -10.85
CA PRO A 52 16.14 9.20 -10.41
C PRO A 52 16.48 10.64 -10.03
N ALA A 53 15.76 11.64 -10.54
CA ALA A 53 15.93 13.04 -10.15
C ALA A 53 15.61 13.30 -8.66
N LEU A 54 14.90 12.38 -8.02
CA LEU A 54 14.51 12.46 -6.61
C LEU A 54 15.51 11.80 -5.65
N VAL A 55 16.61 11.23 -6.13
CA VAL A 55 17.63 10.60 -5.28
C VAL A 55 18.09 11.54 -4.16
N GLY A 56 18.07 11.04 -2.92
CA GLY A 56 18.44 11.79 -1.72
C GLY A 56 17.38 12.76 -1.21
N ARG A 57 16.23 12.89 -1.89
CA ARG A 57 15.13 13.76 -1.46
C ARG A 57 14.13 13.00 -0.61
N LYS A 58 13.48 13.72 0.31
CA LYS A 58 12.34 13.21 1.09
C LYS A 58 11.07 13.42 0.27
N VAL A 59 10.46 12.33 -0.16
CA VAL A 59 9.25 12.31 -0.98
C VAL A 59 8.08 11.80 -0.16
N GLU A 60 6.88 12.21 -0.53
CA GLU A 60 5.62 11.67 -0.01
C GLU A 60 5.13 10.56 -0.95
N LEU A 61 4.84 9.40 -0.38
CA LEU A 61 4.24 8.27 -1.09
C LEU A 61 2.77 8.22 -0.73
N VAL A 62 1.90 8.39 -1.71
CA VAL A 62 0.45 8.34 -1.55
C VAL A 62 -0.07 7.04 -2.13
N PHE A 63 -0.76 6.23 -1.34
CA PHE A 63 -1.18 4.88 -1.74
C PHE A 63 -2.46 4.45 -1.03
N SER A 64 -3.11 3.41 -1.57
CA SER A 64 -4.21 2.73 -0.88
C SER A 64 -3.65 1.58 -0.05
N PRO A 65 -4.03 1.41 1.23
CA PRO A 65 -3.58 0.27 2.03
C PRO A 65 -4.04 -1.09 1.47
N PHE A 66 -5.03 -1.10 0.57
CA PHE A 66 -5.54 -2.32 -0.08
C PHE A 66 -4.98 -2.53 -1.50
N ASP A 67 -4.40 -1.50 -2.12
CA ASP A 67 -3.75 -1.57 -3.44
C ASP A 67 -2.38 -0.89 -3.37
N LEU A 68 -1.35 -1.74 -3.22
CA LEU A 68 0.05 -1.33 -3.17
C LEU A 68 0.73 -1.34 -4.55
N GLU A 69 0.02 -1.66 -5.64
CA GLU A 69 0.56 -1.56 -7.00
C GLU A 69 0.50 -0.11 -7.51
N THR A 70 -0.44 0.67 -7.00
CA THR A 70 -0.65 2.07 -7.37
C THR A 70 -0.13 3.02 -6.28
N VAL A 71 1.19 3.24 -6.24
CA VAL A 71 1.83 4.21 -5.33
C VAL A 71 2.22 5.46 -6.10
N GLU A 72 1.67 6.62 -5.72
CA GLU A 72 1.98 7.91 -6.31
C GLU A 72 3.11 8.60 -5.54
N VAL A 73 4.08 9.20 -6.24
CA VAL A 73 5.19 9.92 -5.63
C VAL A 73 4.95 11.42 -5.73
N ARG A 74 4.95 12.11 -4.60
CA ARG A 74 4.84 13.57 -4.51
C ARG A 74 6.09 14.19 -3.88
N TYR A 75 6.51 15.34 -4.39
CA TYR A 75 7.61 16.12 -3.84
C TYR A 75 7.33 17.63 -3.99
N HIS A 76 7.38 18.37 -2.89
CA HIS A 76 6.97 19.78 -2.83
C HIS A 76 5.59 20.03 -3.48
N ASP A 77 4.58 19.26 -3.05
CA ASP A 77 3.20 19.36 -3.54
C ASP A 77 3.03 19.11 -5.05
N LYS A 78 4.06 18.57 -5.72
CA LYS A 78 4.01 18.17 -7.13
C LYS A 78 4.04 16.66 -7.26
N SER A 79 3.17 16.12 -8.10
CA SER A 79 3.24 14.73 -8.55
C SER A 79 4.46 14.53 -9.45
N TYR A 80 5.20 13.46 -9.19
CA TYR A 80 6.30 12.94 -9.99
C TYR A 80 5.95 11.59 -10.64
N GLY A 81 4.67 11.22 -10.61
CA GLY A 81 4.14 9.99 -11.19
C GLY A 81 4.23 8.79 -10.25
N LYS A 82 3.89 7.62 -10.82
CA LYS A 82 3.78 6.37 -10.09
C LYS A 82 5.13 5.73 -9.82
N ALA A 83 5.32 5.23 -8.61
CA ALA A 83 6.45 4.39 -8.26
C ALA A 83 6.26 3.01 -8.90
N LEU A 84 7.25 2.54 -9.66
CA LEU A 84 7.20 1.24 -10.32
C LEU A 84 7.56 0.14 -9.32
N PRO A 85 6.73 -0.90 -9.16
CA PRO A 85 7.03 -1.99 -8.24
C PRO A 85 8.30 -2.73 -8.68
N HIS A 86 9.30 -2.75 -7.80
CA HIS A 86 10.58 -3.40 -8.05
C HIS A 86 10.68 -4.76 -7.33
N THR A 87 10.10 -4.86 -6.13
CA THR A 87 9.90 -6.13 -5.42
C THR A 87 8.68 -5.99 -4.54
N ILE A 88 7.61 -6.71 -4.88
CA ILE A 88 6.41 -6.82 -4.06
C ILE A 88 6.45 -8.20 -3.40
N SER A 89 6.68 -8.27 -2.09
CA SER A 89 6.44 -9.51 -1.35
C SER A 89 5.02 -9.48 -0.82
N HIS A 90 4.14 -10.30 -1.40
CA HIS A 90 2.80 -10.54 -0.87
C HIS A 90 2.90 -11.27 0.49
N ALA A 91 3.06 -10.52 1.58
CA ALA A 91 3.02 -11.08 2.92
C ALA A 91 1.57 -11.16 3.41
N HIS A 92 0.88 -12.27 3.11
CA HIS A 92 -0.36 -12.61 3.79
C HIS A 92 -0.05 -13.00 5.24
N PRO A 93 -0.61 -12.32 6.27
CA PRO A 93 -0.39 -12.67 7.69
C PRO A 93 -0.95 -14.03 8.13
N LYS A 94 -1.47 -14.83 7.19
CA LYS A 94 -2.08 -16.15 7.39
C LYS A 94 -1.59 -17.23 6.41
N ALA A 95 -0.44 -17.06 5.76
CA ALA A 95 0.23 -18.18 5.12
C ALA A 95 1.04 -18.95 6.18
N ARG A 96 0.41 -19.95 6.82
CA ARG A 96 1.19 -21.02 7.45
C ARG A 96 1.94 -21.72 6.30
N PRO A 97 3.28 -21.78 6.30
CA PRO A 97 3.95 -22.66 5.36
C PRO A 97 3.44 -24.07 5.69
N GLU A 98 2.71 -24.69 4.77
CA GLU A 98 2.61 -26.15 4.76
C GLU A 98 4.04 -26.62 4.52
N THR A 99 4.74 -26.92 5.61
CA THR A 99 5.91 -27.77 5.59
C THR A 99 5.49 -29.01 4.82
N ALA A 100 6.00 -29.17 3.60
CA ALA A 100 5.90 -30.43 2.88
C ALA A 100 6.49 -31.49 3.83
N GLU A 101 5.62 -32.34 4.38
CA GLU A 101 6.05 -33.44 5.22
C GLU A 101 6.90 -34.37 4.33
N PRO A 102 8.18 -34.61 4.65
CA PRO A 102 8.95 -35.59 3.91
C PRO A 102 8.31 -36.96 4.13
N GLU A 103 7.93 -37.63 3.04
CA GLU A 103 7.42 -39.01 3.11
C GLU A 103 8.41 -39.88 3.90
N PRO A 104 7.94 -40.64 4.92
CA PRO A 104 8.81 -41.53 5.66
C PRO A 104 9.38 -42.61 4.73
N PRO A 105 10.64 -43.02 4.92
CA PRO A 105 11.28 -44.04 4.08
C PRO A 105 10.52 -45.37 4.17
N PRO A 106 10.42 -46.14 3.07
CA PRO A 106 9.72 -47.42 3.07
C PRO A 106 10.46 -48.40 3.99
N THR A 107 9.92 -48.62 5.19
CA THR A 107 10.43 -49.62 6.13
C THR A 107 9.47 -50.80 6.23
N GLY A 108 9.83 -51.87 5.51
CA GLY A 108 9.87 -53.22 6.07
C GLY A 108 8.56 -54.05 6.13
N SER A 109 8.38 -54.88 5.10
CA SER A 109 8.05 -56.33 5.14
C SER A 109 6.99 -56.86 6.14
N THR A 110 5.94 -57.49 5.60
CA THR A 110 5.29 -58.65 6.27
C THR A 110 4.87 -59.68 5.23
N ILE A 111 5.57 -60.80 5.32
CA ILE A 111 5.30 -62.16 4.83
C ILE A 111 3.93 -62.67 5.31
N TRP A 112 3.10 -63.15 4.39
CA TRP A 112 2.03 -64.14 4.64
C TRP A 112 1.86 -65.06 3.43
N ARG A 113 2.44 -66.26 3.47
CA ARG A 113 1.83 -67.50 2.99
C ARG A 113 2.58 -68.72 3.53
#